data_AF-A0A931NHG4-F1
#
_entry.id   AF-A0A931NHG4-F1
#
_cell.length_a   1.000
_cell.length_b   1.000
_cell.length_c   1.000
_cell.angle_alpha   90.00
_cell.angle_beta   90.00
_cell.angle_gamma   90.00
#
_symmetry.space_group_name_H-M   'P 1'
#
loop_
_entity.id
_entity.type
_entity.pdbx_description
1 polymer ?
#
loop_
_entity_poly.entity_id
_entity_poly.type
_entity_poly.pdbx_seq_one_letter_code
_entity_poly.pdbx_strand_id
1 'polypeptide(L)'
;MGWHLLVWIPLALLGLFWSLLCWAAKGLIHWEGWRKGVEITQEVPLFEFPEWLKDLLGIGWIEEIQAALVSFWPQLHEWLLSWPDLGSWFTVLLWFVWGVGVLLLLGAGGLLSLLIALARRAQPQRTAGVSA
;
A
#
# COMPACT_ATOMS: atom_id res chain seq x y z
N MET A 1 -6.96 23.98 -11.02
CA MET A 1 -6.60 22.57 -11.21
C MET A 1 -5.55 22.05 -10.22
N GLY A 2 -4.43 22.76 -9.95
CA GLY A 2 -3.29 22.21 -9.19
C GLY A 2 -3.57 21.66 -7.77
N TRP A 3 -4.53 22.23 -7.04
CA TRP A 3 -4.85 21.78 -5.67
C TRP A 3 -5.36 20.34 -5.57
N HIS A 4 -6.06 19.86 -6.60
CA HIS A 4 -6.50 18.46 -6.62
C HIS A 4 -5.30 17.52 -6.88
N LEU A 5 -4.34 17.92 -7.72
CA LEU A 5 -3.13 17.12 -7.96
C LEU A 5 -2.31 16.92 -6.67
N LEU A 6 -2.23 17.94 -5.82
CA LEU A 6 -1.53 17.84 -4.53
C LEU A 6 -2.16 16.82 -3.56
N VAL A 7 -3.46 16.54 -3.69
CA VAL A 7 -4.16 15.53 -2.90
C VAL A 7 -4.04 14.16 -3.57
N TRP A 8 -4.27 14.10 -4.88
CA TRP A 8 -4.36 12.84 -5.61
C TRP A 8 -3.01 12.19 -5.90
N ILE A 9 -1.90 12.94 -6.02
CA ILE A 9 -0.56 12.35 -6.24
C ILE A 9 -0.11 11.53 -5.02
N PRO A 10 -0.12 12.06 -3.78
CA PRO A 10 0.20 11.27 -2.59
C PRO A 10 -0.74 10.07 -2.40
N LEU A 11 -2.04 10.27 -2.65
CA LEU A 11 -3.03 9.18 -2.59
C LEU A 11 -2.79 8.09 -3.63
N ALA A 12 -2.36 8.46 -4.84
CA ALA A 12 -2.00 7.49 -5.88
C ALA A 12 -0.74 6.72 -5.49
N LEU A 13 0.29 7.39 -4.96
CA LEU A 13 1.50 6.72 -4.44
C LEU A 13 1.17 5.78 -3.28
N LEU A 14 0.33 6.22 -2.35
CA LEU A 14 -0.13 5.38 -1.24
C LEU A 14 -0.97 4.20 -1.72
N GLY A 15 -1.80 4.40 -2.75
CA GLY A 15 -2.56 3.33 -3.39
C GLY A 15 -1.69 2.32 -4.14
N LEU A 16 -0.64 2.77 -4.81
CA LEU A 16 0.37 1.91 -5.43
C LEU A 16 1.12 1.11 -4.37
N PHE A 17 1.55 1.77 -3.29
CA PHE A 17 2.21 1.11 -2.16
C PHE A 17 1.30 0.08 -1.49
N TRP A 18 0.04 0.42 -1.24
CA TRP A 18 -0.97 -0.51 -0.69
C TRP A 18 -1.19 -1.71 -1.59
N SER A 19 -1.27 -1.48 -2.91
CA SER A 19 -1.46 -2.55 -3.90
C SER A 19 -0.23 -3.47 -3.95
N LEU A 20 0.98 -2.91 -3.91
CA LEU A 20 2.22 -3.67 -3.82
C LEU A 20 2.26 -4.52 -2.54
N LEU A 21 1.83 -3.97 -1.41
CA LEU A 21 1.82 -4.67 -0.13
C LEU A 21 0.82 -5.83 -0.12
N CYS A 22 -0.38 -5.63 -0.68
CA CYS A 22 -1.34 -6.71 -0.87
C CYS A 22 -0.81 -7.79 -1.82
N TRP A 23 -0.08 -7.39 -2.87
CA TRP A 23 0.51 -8.32 -3.83
C TRP A 23 1.65 -9.13 -3.19
N ALA A 24 2.50 -8.50 -2.39
CA ALA A 24 3.52 -9.17 -1.60
C ALA A 24 2.89 -10.19 -0.63
N ALA A 25 1.82 -9.82 0.08
CA ALA A 25 1.10 -10.73 0.95
C ALA A 25 0.51 -11.95 0.19
N LYS A 26 0.03 -11.75 -1.04
CA LYS A 26 -0.42 -12.86 -1.91
C LYS A 26 0.73 -13.81 -2.25
N GLY A 27 1.90 -13.28 -2.61
CA GLY A 27 3.10 -14.05 -2.92
C GLY A 27 3.60 -14.85 -1.71
N LEU A 28 3.56 -14.24 -0.52
CA LEU A 28 4.00 -14.86 0.72
C LEU A 28 3.25 -16.16 1.06
N ILE A 29 1.98 -16.26 0.66
CA ILE A 29 1.10 -17.38 1.03
C ILE A 29 1.09 -18.51 0.02
N HIS A 30 1.45 -18.19 -1.22
CA HIS A 30 1.72 -19.22 -2.23
C HIS A 30 3.12 -19.82 -2.06
N TRP A 31 3.96 -19.23 -1.22
CA TRP A 31 5.27 -19.78 -0.88
C TRP A 31 5.14 -21.00 0.04
N GLU A 32 5.76 -22.12 -0.36
CA GLU A 32 5.67 -23.38 0.38
C GLU A 32 6.35 -23.33 1.76
N GLY A 33 7.31 -22.43 1.96
CA GLY A 33 8.02 -22.22 3.23
C GLY A 33 7.12 -21.68 4.36
N TRP A 34 5.96 -21.12 4.02
CA TRP A 34 4.91 -20.75 4.98
C TRP A 34 4.16 -21.97 5.54
N ARG A 35 3.99 -23.02 4.72
CA ARG A 35 3.04 -24.11 4.98
C ARG A 35 3.71 -25.34 5.60
N LYS A 36 5.00 -25.53 5.35
CA LYS A 36 5.86 -26.46 6.08
C LYS A 36 6.43 -25.61 7.21
N GLY A 37 6.25 -25.98 8.48
CA GLY A 37 6.84 -25.26 9.61
C GLY A 37 8.37 -25.38 9.59
N VAL A 38 9.02 -24.69 8.65
CA VAL A 38 10.44 -24.80 8.37
C VAL A 38 11.20 -24.05 9.46
N GLU A 39 12.19 -24.76 9.99
CA GLU A 39 13.15 -24.27 10.96
C GLU A 39 13.69 -22.89 10.56
N ILE A 40 13.89 -22.05 11.56
CA ILE A 40 14.28 -20.62 11.55
C ILE A 40 15.51 -20.29 10.67
N THR A 41 16.20 -21.29 10.12
CA THR A 41 17.54 -21.21 9.56
C THR A 41 17.66 -21.32 8.04
N GLN A 42 16.62 -21.64 7.27
CA GLN A 42 16.78 -21.75 5.82
C GLN A 42 15.71 -21.01 5.03
N GLU A 43 16.21 -19.99 4.30
CA GLU A 43 15.56 -19.27 3.21
C GLU A 43 14.59 -18.17 3.65
N VAL A 44 15.15 -16.98 3.87
CA VAL A 44 14.42 -15.73 3.64
C VAL A 44 13.73 -15.87 2.28
N PRO A 45 12.43 -15.56 2.14
CA PRO A 45 11.76 -15.66 0.85
C PRO A 45 12.48 -14.75 -0.14
N LEU A 46 13.14 -15.37 -1.12
CA LEU A 46 13.54 -14.71 -2.34
C LEU A 46 12.24 -14.37 -3.08
N PHE A 47 11.68 -13.20 -2.76
CA PHE A 47 10.53 -12.67 -3.46
C PHE A 47 10.93 -12.44 -4.92
N GLU A 48 10.44 -13.29 -5.81
CA GLU A 48 10.53 -13.04 -7.22
C GLU A 48 9.60 -11.88 -7.57
N PHE A 49 10.15 -10.68 -7.64
CA PHE A 49 9.41 -9.53 -8.15
C PHE A 49 9.04 -9.79 -9.63
N PRO A 50 7.80 -9.45 -10.05
CA PRO A 50 7.39 -9.62 -11.44
C PRO A 50 8.25 -8.74 -12.37
N GLU A 51 8.53 -9.22 -13.59
CA GLU A 51 9.51 -8.58 -14.49
C GLU A 51 9.23 -7.09 -14.77
N TRP A 52 7.97 -6.72 -14.99
CA TRP A 52 7.58 -5.33 -15.21
C TRP A 52 7.93 -4.41 -14.03
N LEU A 53 7.97 -4.94 -12.81
CA LEU A 53 8.32 -4.20 -11.60
C LEU A 53 9.85 -4.12 -11.45
N LYS A 54 10.57 -5.17 -11.86
CA LYS A 54 12.03 -5.18 -11.90
C LYS A 54 12.57 -4.14 -12.88
N ASP A 55 11.96 -4.04 -14.05
CA ASP A 55 12.32 -3.05 -15.08
C ASP A 55 12.03 -1.61 -14.61
N LEU A 56 11.01 -1.42 -13.78
CA LEU A 56 10.60 -0.10 -13.29
C LEU A 56 11.47 0.41 -12.12
N LEU A 57 11.82 -0.47 -11.17
CA LEU A 57 12.57 -0.12 -9.96
C LEU A 57 14.09 -0.22 -10.16
N GLY A 58 14.57 -1.09 -11.05
CA GLY A 58 15.98 -1.40 -11.19
C GLY A 58 16.52 -2.28 -10.05
N ILE A 59 17.65 -2.94 -10.31
CA ILE A 59 18.19 -4.02 -9.46
C ILE A 59 18.57 -3.52 -8.06
N GLY A 60 19.16 -2.33 -7.93
CA GLY A 60 19.58 -1.79 -6.63
C GLY A 60 18.42 -1.56 -5.65
N TRP A 61 17.28 -1.07 -6.13
CA TRP A 61 16.09 -0.89 -5.29
C TRP A 61 15.49 -2.22 -4.85
N ILE A 62 15.57 -3.26 -5.69
CA ILE A 62 15.12 -4.61 -5.33
C ILE A 62 15.96 -5.17 -4.18
N GLU A 63 17.28 -5.01 -4.26
CA GLU A 63 18.21 -5.46 -3.21
C GLU A 63 17.96 -4.74 -1.89
N GLU A 64 17.72 -3.42 -1.90
CA GLU A 64 17.38 -2.65 -0.70
C GLU A 64 16.05 -3.08 -0.08
N ILE A 65 15.02 -3.30 -0.90
CA ILE A 65 13.72 -3.81 -0.43
C ILE A 65 13.88 -5.21 0.16
N GLN A 66 14.69 -6.07 -0.47
CA GLN A 66 14.97 -7.41 0.02
C GLN A 66 15.75 -7.38 1.34
N ALA A 67 16.75 -6.52 1.46
CA ALA A 67 17.51 -6.33 2.70
C ALA A 67 16.63 -5.80 3.85
N ALA A 68 15.75 -4.84 3.54
CA ALA A 68 14.75 -4.38 4.50
C ALA A 68 13.83 -5.54 4.92
N LEU A 69 13.33 -6.33 3.97
CA LEU A 69 12.47 -7.47 4.26
C LEU A 69 13.16 -8.51 5.15
N VAL A 70 14.45 -8.81 4.90
CA VAL A 70 15.27 -9.71 5.75
C VAL A 70 15.30 -9.22 7.19
N SER A 71 15.47 -7.92 7.41
CA SER A 71 15.53 -7.35 8.76
C SER A 71 14.20 -7.41 9.51
N PHE A 72 13.08 -7.29 8.80
CA PHE A 72 11.73 -7.39 9.36
C PHE A 72 11.19 -8.83 9.40
N TRP A 73 11.86 -9.78 8.73
CA TRP A 73 11.41 -11.16 8.61
C TRP A 73 11.15 -11.86 9.95
N PRO A 74 11.99 -11.74 10.99
CA PRO A 74 11.76 -12.43 12.25
C PRO A 74 10.45 -12.00 12.93
N GLN A 75 10.18 -10.68 12.96
CA GLN A 75 8.96 -10.16 13.58
C GLN A 75 7.72 -10.51 12.75
N LEU A 76 7.83 -10.46 11.42
CA LEU A 76 6.76 -10.91 10.53
C LEU A 76 6.48 -12.41 10.73
N HIS A 77 7.51 -13.24 10.82
CA HIS A 77 7.37 -14.69 10.99
C HIS A 77 6.65 -15.06 12.29
N GLU A 78 7.03 -14.44 13.42
CA GLU A 78 6.33 -14.65 14.71
C GLU A 78 4.87 -14.21 14.66
N TRP A 79 4.59 -13.04 14.08
CA TRP A 79 3.23 -12.55 13.92
C TRP A 79 2.40 -13.45 13.01
N LEU A 80 2.99 -13.88 11.90
CA LEU A 80 2.35 -14.78 10.97
C LEU A 80 2.04 -16.13 11.63
N LEU A 81 2.98 -16.76 12.34
CA LEU A 81 2.75 -18.04 13.05
C LEU A 81 1.61 -18.00 14.07
N SER A 82 1.27 -16.81 14.59
CA SER A 82 0.12 -16.63 15.49
C SER A 82 -1.24 -16.69 14.78
N TRP A 83 -1.26 -16.64 13.44
CA TRP A 83 -2.49 -16.66 12.67
C TRP A 83 -2.97 -18.11 12.44
N PRO A 84 -4.28 -18.37 12.58
CA PRO A 84 -4.85 -19.65 12.21
C PRO A 84 -4.63 -19.92 10.71
N ASP A 85 -4.56 -21.18 10.30
CA ASP A 85 -4.40 -21.56 8.90
C ASP A 85 -5.60 -21.05 8.08
N LEU A 86 -5.43 -19.89 7.45
CA LEU A 86 -6.48 -19.22 6.70
C LEU A 86 -6.73 -19.85 5.33
N GLY A 87 -5.99 -20.92 4.98
CA GLY A 87 -6.26 -21.79 3.84
C GLY A 87 -6.65 -21.05 2.56
N SER A 88 -7.68 -21.57 1.87
CA SER A 88 -8.21 -21.00 0.62
C SER A 88 -8.93 -19.65 0.79
N TRP A 89 -9.38 -19.31 2.00
CA TRP A 89 -10.13 -18.09 2.28
C TRP A 89 -9.24 -16.86 2.37
N PHE A 90 -7.94 -17.02 2.61
CA PHE A 90 -7.01 -15.90 2.68
C PHE A 90 -7.02 -15.06 1.40
N THR A 91 -7.07 -15.71 0.23
CA THR A 91 -7.10 -14.98 -1.05
C THR A 91 -8.34 -14.11 -1.14
N VAL A 92 -9.50 -14.61 -0.70
CA VAL A 92 -10.75 -13.85 -0.66
C VAL A 92 -10.65 -12.68 0.32
N LEU A 93 -10.10 -12.93 1.51
CA LEU A 93 -9.87 -11.91 2.53
C LEU A 93 -8.94 -10.80 2.03
N LEU A 94 -7.85 -11.18 1.35
CA LEU A 94 -6.88 -10.26 0.76
C LEU A 94 -7.54 -9.37 -0.31
N TRP A 95 -8.37 -9.95 -1.19
CA TRP A 95 -9.14 -9.16 -2.16
C TRP A 95 -10.11 -8.19 -1.48
N PHE A 96 -10.76 -8.62 -0.40
CA PHE A 96 -11.62 -7.76 0.42
C PHE A 96 -10.82 -6.61 1.05
N VAL A 97 -9.70 -6.91 1.70
CA VAL A 97 -8.82 -5.93 2.34
C VAL A 97 -8.28 -4.94 1.30
N TRP A 98 -7.85 -5.44 0.14
CA TRP A 98 -7.41 -4.59 -0.97
C TRP A 98 -8.54 -3.65 -1.43
N GLY A 99 -9.73 -4.19 -1.72
CA GLY A 99 -10.88 -3.42 -2.19
C GLY A 99 -11.35 -2.37 -1.17
N VAL A 100 -11.44 -2.74 0.10
CA VAL A 100 -11.76 -1.80 1.20
C VAL A 100 -10.70 -0.71 1.30
N GLY A 101 -9.41 -1.06 1.22
CA GLY A 101 -8.33 -0.07 1.22
C GLY A 101 -8.42 0.92 0.06
N VAL A 102 -8.70 0.45 -1.16
CA VAL A 102 -8.93 1.31 -2.33
C VAL A 102 -10.13 2.23 -2.11
N LEU A 103 -11.25 1.70 -1.62
CA LEU A 103 -12.44 2.50 -1.33
C LEU A 103 -12.20 3.57 -0.27
N LEU A 104 -11.44 3.25 0.78
CA LEU A 104 -11.05 4.22 1.81
C LEU A 104 -10.16 5.32 1.24
N LEU A 105 -9.18 4.98 0.40
CA LEU A 105 -8.32 5.96 -0.26
C LEU A 105 -9.13 6.88 -1.19
N LEU A 106 -10.03 6.31 -1.99
CA LEU A 106 -10.92 7.09 -2.86
C LEU A 106 -11.87 7.99 -2.06
N GLY A 107 -12.45 7.46 -0.98
CA GLY A 107 -13.31 8.20 -0.07
C GLY A 107 -12.57 9.37 0.60
N ALA A 108 -11.35 9.13 1.09
CA ALA A 108 -10.50 10.17 1.68
C ALA A 108 -10.13 11.24 0.65
N GLY A 109 -9.71 10.85 -0.56
CA GLY A 109 -9.39 11.79 -1.64
C GLY A 109 -10.58 12.62 -2.10
N GLY A 110 -11.75 11.99 -2.20
CA GLY A 110 -13.02 12.66 -2.50
C GLY A 110 -13.41 13.65 -1.41
N LEU A 111 -13.33 13.24 -0.14
CA LEU A 111 -13.64 14.09 1.01
C LEU A 111 -12.70 15.29 1.11
N LEU A 112 -11.38 15.08 0.99
CA LEU A 112 -10.42 16.19 0.95
C LEU A 112 -10.69 17.14 -0.23
N SER A 113 -10.99 16.60 -1.41
CA SER A 113 -11.32 17.41 -2.58
C SER A 113 -12.59 18.23 -2.37
N LEU A 114 -13.61 17.65 -1.72
CA LEU A 114 -14.85 18.33 -1.38
C LEU A 114 -14.62 19.43 -0.33
N LEU A 115 -13.84 19.16 0.71
CA LEU A 115 -13.47 20.15 1.73
C LEU A 115 -12.71 21.33 1.12
N ILE A 116 -11.77 21.07 0.21
CA ILE A 116 -11.06 22.13 -0.53
C ILE A 116 -12.03 22.94 -1.38
N ALA A 117 -12.97 22.29 -2.08
CA ALA A 117 -13.97 23.00 -2.89
C ALA A 117 -14.89 23.87 -2.04
N LEU A 118 -15.33 23.38 -0.87
CA LEU A 118 -16.17 24.12 0.07
C LEU A 118 -15.41 25.30 0.70
N ALA A 119 -14.17 25.08 1.15
CA ALA A 119 -13.33 26.12 1.72
C ALA A 119 -13.07 27.26 0.72
N ARG A 120 -12.87 26.92 -0.56
CA ARG A 120 -12.71 27.92 -1.63
C ARG A 120 -14.00 28.69 -1.93
N ARG A 121 -15.16 28.04 -1.85
CA ARG A 121 -16.47 28.72 -1.99
C ARG A 121 -16.78 29.61 -0.80
N ALA A 122 -16.29 29.25 0.39
CA ALA A 122 -16.48 29.99 1.63
C ALA A 122 -15.53 31.19 1.78
N GLN A 123 -14.51 31.36 0.91
CA GLN A 123 -13.72 32.60 0.89
C GLN A 123 -14.56 33.72 0.26
N PRO A 124 -15.06 34.69 1.05
CA PRO A 124 -15.69 35.87 0.49
C PRO A 124 -14.59 36.63 -0.25
N GLN A 125 -14.89 37.15 -1.43
CA GLN A 125 -14.04 38.13 -2.08
C GLN A 125 -13.81 39.27 -1.09
N ARG A 126 -12.63 39.31 -0.47
CA ARG A 126 -12.19 40.37 0.45
C ARG A 126 -11.78 41.59 -0.38
N THR A 127 -12.64 42.04 -1.27
CA THR A 127 -12.46 43.19 -2.16
C THR A 127 -13.82 43.68 -2.65
N ALA A 128 -14.58 44.33 -1.77
CA ALA A 128 -15.56 45.32 -2.19
C ALA A 128 -15.76 46.30 -1.03
N GLY A 129 -15.03 47.41 -1.05
CA GLY A 129 -15.29 48.53 -0.13
C GLY A 129 -14.08 49.10 0.59
N VAL A 130 -13.08 49.58 -0.14
CA VAL A 130 -12.42 50.86 0.19
C VAL A 130 -12.28 51.61 -1.13
N SER A 131 -13.38 52.25 -1.55
CA SER A 131 -13.37 53.35 -2.50
C SER A 131 -13.81 54.60 -1.74
N ALA A 132 -12.89 55.55 -1.58
CA ALA A 132 -13.05 57.00 -1.44
C ALA A 132 -11.89 57.54 -0.61
#